data_AF-A0A838IT42-F1
#
_entry.id   AF-A0A838IT42-F1
#
_cell.length_a   1.000
_cell.length_b   1.000
_cell.length_c   1.000
_cell.angle_alpha   90.00
_cell.angle_beta   90.00
_cell.angle_gamma   90.00
#
_symmetry.space_group_name_H-M   'P 1'
#
loop_
_entity.id
_entity.type
_entity.pdbx_description
1 polymer ?
#
loop_
_entity_poly.entity_id
_entity_poly.type
_entity_poly.pdbx_seq_one_letter_code
_entity_poly.pdbx_strand_id
1 'polypeptide(L)'
;MQDTATTATIDFDALDAMFDDGMEYALAAHDRPDAEEWPSAPGWSSEGFVIDSLDLASWASRRIDTAEEMKLEQTEWRAREIARIEHAFTRNVARHADTIAFLTSSLEVWHRARYALDKKKTIDLPGGRLQIRKSVQTIQILDEVAAIAALKADEATRPIVRVEESIIMSALKAALAQGEAVLGEEGAESETPGMVAHLTTTGERVDWAIWTPPGDSVKFASASAKAAKSSAKTAKKAAKSAGADDEEA
;
A
#
# COMPACT_ATOMS: atom_id res chain seq x y z
N MET A 1 -1.72 -50.65 -24.88
CA MET A 1 -1.61 -49.63 -23.83
C MET A 1 -2.76 -48.67 -24.05
N GLN A 2 -3.78 -48.74 -23.20
CA GLN A 2 -4.97 -47.88 -23.28
C GLN A 2 -4.79 -46.79 -22.21
N ASP A 3 -4.61 -45.55 -22.65
CA ASP A 3 -4.52 -44.39 -21.78
C ASP A 3 -5.93 -44.03 -21.29
N THR A 4 -6.19 -44.31 -20.01
CA THR A 4 -7.39 -43.85 -19.33
C THR A 4 -7.20 -42.39 -18.93
N ALA A 5 -7.78 -41.47 -19.72
CA ALA A 5 -7.88 -40.07 -19.36
C ALA A 5 -8.82 -39.93 -18.15
N THR A 6 -8.24 -39.63 -16.99
CA THR A 6 -8.98 -39.30 -15.76
C THR A 6 -9.56 -37.89 -15.91
N THR A 7 -10.84 -37.81 -16.29
CA THR A 7 -11.62 -36.58 -16.21
C THR A 7 -11.87 -36.25 -14.74
N ALA A 8 -11.17 -35.25 -14.21
CA ALA A 8 -11.47 -34.67 -12.91
C ALA A 8 -12.74 -33.81 -13.03
N THR A 9 -13.87 -34.37 -12.63
CA THR A 9 -15.12 -33.61 -12.47
C THR A 9 -14.98 -32.74 -11.22
N ILE A 10 -14.86 -31.42 -11.42
CA ILE A 10 -14.90 -30.45 -10.32
C ILE A 10 -16.38 -30.26 -9.94
N ASP A 11 -16.71 -30.61 -8.71
CA ASP A 11 -18.04 -30.42 -8.13
C ASP A 11 -18.24 -28.95 -7.76
N PHE A 12 -19.02 -28.23 -8.55
CA PHE A 12 -19.28 -26.80 -8.36
C PHE A 12 -20.28 -26.54 -7.22
N ASP A 13 -21.12 -27.51 -6.85
CA ASP A 13 -22.08 -27.37 -5.74
C ASP A 13 -21.35 -27.39 -4.39
N ALA A 14 -20.27 -28.17 -4.27
CA ALA A 14 -19.37 -28.15 -3.13
C ALA A 14 -18.57 -26.82 -3.01
N LEU A 15 -18.39 -26.11 -4.12
CA LEU A 15 -17.71 -24.81 -4.14
C LEU A 15 -18.64 -23.68 -3.66
N ASP A 16 -19.92 -23.75 -4.00
CA ASP A 16 -20.93 -22.76 -3.61
C ASP A 16 -21.28 -22.86 -2.11
N ALA A 17 -21.37 -24.09 -1.59
CA ALA A 17 -21.55 -24.33 -0.14
C ALA A 17 -20.40 -23.79 0.73
N MET A 18 -19.20 -23.63 0.16
CA MET A 18 -18.03 -23.08 0.85
C MET A 18 -18.04 -21.54 0.96
N PHE A 19 -18.86 -20.86 0.14
CA PHE A 19 -18.98 -19.40 0.15
C PHE A 19 -20.16 -18.91 1.01
N ASP A 20 -21.22 -19.69 1.18
CA ASP A 20 -22.36 -19.32 2.02
C ASP A 20 -22.07 -19.43 3.53
N ASP A 21 -21.27 -20.39 3.98
CA ASP A 21 -20.90 -20.54 5.41
C ASP A 21 -19.91 -19.44 5.90
N GLY A 22 -19.34 -18.64 5.00
CA GLY A 22 -18.32 -17.64 5.32
C GLY A 22 -18.85 -16.23 5.64
N MET A 23 -20.12 -15.95 5.38
CA MET A 23 -20.71 -14.60 5.50
C MET A 23 -21.56 -14.38 6.75
N GLU A 24 -22.02 -15.45 7.40
CA GLU A 24 -22.78 -15.34 8.66
C GLU A 24 -21.91 -15.01 9.89
N TYR A 25 -20.59 -15.20 9.79
CA TYR A 25 -19.65 -14.92 10.89
C TYR A 25 -19.37 -13.43 11.15
N ALA A 26 -19.72 -12.53 10.23
CA ALA A 26 -19.47 -11.09 10.41
C ALA A 26 -20.58 -10.36 11.18
N LEU A 27 -21.78 -10.93 11.26
CA LEU A 27 -22.93 -10.34 11.98
C LEU A 27 -23.14 -10.93 13.37
N ALA A 28 -22.63 -12.13 13.65
CA ALA A 28 -22.65 -12.74 14.99
C ALA A 28 -21.61 -12.13 15.96
N ALA A 29 -20.67 -11.31 15.48
CA ALA A 29 -19.68 -10.61 16.31
C ALA A 29 -20.23 -9.30 16.95
N HIS A 30 -21.55 -9.11 16.98
CA HIS A 30 -22.19 -8.03 17.72
C HIS A 30 -22.62 -8.40 19.14
N ASP A 31 -22.34 -9.63 19.59
CA ASP A 31 -22.20 -9.91 21.02
C ASP A 31 -20.82 -9.40 21.43
N ARG A 32 -20.72 -8.11 21.77
CA ARG A 32 -19.55 -7.55 22.43
C ARG A 32 -19.44 -8.23 23.80
N PRO A 33 -18.47 -9.13 24.08
CA PRO A 33 -18.20 -9.56 25.46
C PRO A 33 -17.78 -8.40 26.39
N ASP A 34 -17.64 -7.19 25.84
CA ASP A 34 -17.07 -5.98 26.42
C ASP A 34 -18.08 -4.85 26.66
N ALA A 35 -19.38 -5.16 26.62
CA ALA A 35 -20.35 -4.43 27.44
C ALA A 35 -20.34 -4.91 28.91
N GLU A 36 -19.25 -5.54 29.37
CA GLU A 36 -18.85 -5.41 30.77
C GLU A 36 -18.90 -3.92 31.10
N GLU A 37 -19.81 -3.56 32.00
CA GLU A 37 -19.91 -2.23 32.59
C GLU A 37 -18.53 -1.84 33.10
N TRP A 38 -17.77 -1.13 32.26
CA TRP A 38 -16.51 -0.54 32.67
C TRP A 38 -16.80 0.23 33.95
N PRO A 39 -16.02 0.02 35.03
CA PRO A 39 -16.28 0.69 36.29
C PRO A 39 -16.36 2.17 35.99
N SER A 40 -17.55 2.75 36.26
CA SER A 40 -17.84 4.13 35.90
C SER A 40 -16.71 4.98 36.46
N ALA A 41 -16.08 5.75 35.56
CA ALA A 41 -14.95 6.59 35.93
C ALA A 41 -15.38 7.49 37.10
N PRO A 42 -14.60 7.57 38.18
CA PRO A 42 -14.92 8.47 39.27
C PRO A 42 -14.95 9.92 38.74
N GLY A 43 -16.02 10.67 39.00
CA GLY A 43 -16.06 12.12 38.74
C GLY A 43 -16.53 12.56 37.36
N TRP A 44 -17.30 11.75 36.61
CA TRP A 44 -17.95 12.25 35.39
C TRP A 44 -19.02 13.30 35.73
N SER A 45 -18.79 14.54 35.28
CA SER A 45 -19.79 15.60 35.28
C SER A 45 -20.27 15.88 33.87
N SER A 46 -21.44 16.50 33.71
CA SER A 46 -21.93 16.97 32.41
C SER A 46 -21.02 18.01 31.74
N GLU A 47 -20.07 18.60 32.47
CA GLU A 47 -19.16 19.64 32.00
C GLU A 47 -17.80 19.10 31.49
N GLY A 48 -17.59 17.78 31.55
CA GLY A 48 -16.38 17.12 31.05
C GLY A 48 -15.62 16.32 32.12
N PHE A 49 -14.49 15.75 31.71
CA PHE A 49 -13.61 14.94 32.57
C PHE A 49 -12.31 15.71 32.87
N VAL A 50 -12.10 16.04 34.14
CA VAL A 50 -10.89 16.73 34.62
C VAL A 50 -10.11 15.77 35.52
N ILE A 51 -8.80 15.63 35.26
CA ILE A 51 -7.89 14.84 36.09
C ILE A 51 -7.28 15.78 37.12
N ASP A 52 -7.86 15.83 38.32
CA ASP A 52 -7.46 16.74 39.40
C ASP A 52 -6.65 16.06 40.53
N SER A 53 -6.56 14.73 40.50
CA SER A 53 -5.91 13.92 41.53
C SER A 53 -4.97 12.87 40.94
N LEU A 54 -3.96 12.48 41.73
CA LEU A 54 -2.99 11.46 41.33
C LEU A 54 -3.66 10.10 41.09
N ASP A 55 -4.71 9.77 41.85
CA ASP A 55 -5.46 8.53 41.68
C ASP A 55 -6.22 8.50 40.35
N LEU A 56 -6.84 9.63 39.95
CA LEU A 56 -7.46 9.75 38.62
C LEU A 56 -6.44 9.70 37.50
N ALA A 57 -5.24 10.28 37.69
CA ALA A 57 -4.16 10.20 36.71
C ALA A 57 -3.67 8.74 36.55
N SER A 58 -3.53 8.00 37.65
CA SER A 58 -3.16 6.58 37.66
C SER A 58 -4.23 5.72 36.97
N TRP A 59 -5.51 5.98 37.26
CA TRP A 59 -6.63 5.32 36.58
C TRP A 59 -6.63 5.60 35.07
N ALA A 60 -6.46 6.87 34.67
CA ALA A 60 -6.43 7.28 33.27
C ALA A 60 -5.24 6.65 32.53
N SER A 61 -4.06 6.58 33.16
CA SER A 61 -2.89 5.90 32.59
C SER A 61 -3.18 4.42 32.30
N ARG A 62 -3.76 3.68 33.25
CA ARG A 62 -4.13 2.27 33.04
C ARG A 62 -5.16 2.12 31.92
N ARG A 63 -6.12 3.07 31.85
CA ARG A 63 -7.15 3.08 30.81
C ARG A 63 -6.54 3.28 29.42
N ILE A 64 -5.56 4.17 29.29
CA ILE A 64 -4.81 4.39 28.06
C ILE A 64 -4.06 3.12 27.67
N ASP A 65 -3.35 2.48 28.62
CA ASP A 65 -2.60 1.25 28.36
C ASP A 65 -3.52 0.14 27.82
N THR A 66 -4.66 -0.11 28.49
CA THR A 66 -5.66 -1.11 28.01
C THR A 66 -6.24 -0.74 26.66
N ALA A 67 -6.55 0.54 26.41
CA ALA A 67 -7.07 0.98 25.12
C ALA A 67 -6.04 0.82 23.99
N GLU A 68 -4.76 1.02 24.29
CA GLU A 68 -3.67 0.77 23.34
C GLU A 68 -3.49 -0.73 23.03
N GLU A 69 -3.63 -1.60 24.03
CA GLU A 69 -3.61 -3.06 23.84
C GLU A 69 -4.78 -3.53 22.96
N MET A 70 -6.00 -3.08 23.26
CA MET A 70 -7.18 -3.37 22.44
C MET A 70 -7.03 -2.84 21.01
N LYS A 71 -6.49 -1.63 20.85
CA LYS A 71 -6.18 -1.06 19.53
C LYS A 71 -5.17 -1.94 18.78
N LEU A 72 -4.11 -2.42 19.45
CA LEU A 72 -3.12 -3.29 18.85
C LEU A 72 -3.77 -4.60 18.37
N GLU A 73 -4.54 -5.27 19.23
CA GLU A 73 -5.26 -6.50 18.89
C GLU A 73 -6.17 -6.31 17.67
N GLN A 74 -6.95 -5.22 17.64
CA GLN A 74 -7.80 -4.88 16.49
C GLN A 74 -6.98 -4.63 15.21
N THR A 75 -5.81 -3.99 15.32
CA THR A 75 -4.94 -3.77 14.16
C THR A 75 -4.32 -5.06 13.64
N GLU A 76 -3.95 -5.99 14.54
CA GLU A 76 -3.42 -7.30 14.16
C GLU A 76 -4.50 -8.19 13.55
N TRP A 77 -5.71 -8.19 14.13
CA TRP A 77 -6.87 -8.87 13.55
C TRP A 77 -7.18 -8.34 12.14
N ARG A 78 -7.25 -7.02 11.98
CA ARG A 78 -7.47 -6.39 10.67
C ARG A 78 -6.38 -6.78 9.67
N ALA A 79 -5.11 -6.76 10.06
CA ALA A 79 -4.01 -7.13 9.18
C ALA A 79 -4.10 -8.59 8.72
N ARG A 80 -4.44 -9.52 9.63
CA ARG A 80 -4.68 -10.93 9.28
C ARG A 80 -5.84 -11.08 8.31
N GLU A 81 -6.92 -10.35 8.53
CA GLU A 81 -8.12 -10.46 7.71
C GLU A 81 -7.91 -9.91 6.29
N ILE A 82 -7.21 -8.77 6.16
CA ILE A 82 -6.78 -8.25 4.86
C ILE A 82 -5.91 -9.28 4.14
N ALA A 83 -4.92 -9.86 4.81
CA ALA A 83 -4.04 -10.86 4.21
C ALA A 83 -4.81 -12.12 3.75
N ARG A 84 -5.81 -12.56 4.52
CA ARG A 84 -6.69 -13.69 4.18
C ARG A 84 -7.50 -13.39 2.91
N ILE A 85 -8.13 -12.23 2.85
CA ILE A 85 -8.95 -11.79 1.71
C ILE A 85 -8.06 -11.66 0.46
N GLU A 86 -6.90 -11.02 0.57
CA GLU A 86 -6.01 -10.79 -0.56
C GLU A 86 -5.43 -12.10 -1.13
N HIS A 87 -5.11 -13.05 -0.25
CA HIS A 87 -4.69 -14.39 -0.65
C HIS A 87 -5.82 -15.14 -1.39
N ALA A 88 -7.05 -15.09 -0.88
CA ALA A 88 -8.20 -15.70 -1.54
C ALA A 88 -8.47 -15.07 -2.92
N PHE A 89 -8.41 -13.74 -3.00
CA PHE A 89 -8.56 -13.00 -4.24
C PHE A 89 -7.49 -13.39 -5.27
N THR A 90 -6.21 -13.36 -4.88
CA THR A 90 -5.08 -13.71 -5.76
C THR A 90 -5.20 -15.13 -6.31
N ARG A 91 -5.57 -16.09 -5.45
CA ARG A 91 -5.81 -17.49 -5.85
C ARG A 91 -6.95 -17.61 -6.87
N ASN A 92 -8.06 -16.91 -6.65
CA ASN A 92 -9.20 -16.95 -7.56
C ASN A 92 -8.87 -16.32 -8.91
N VAL A 93 -8.18 -15.17 -8.91
CA VAL A 93 -7.71 -14.51 -10.13
C VAL A 93 -6.74 -15.42 -10.90
N ALA A 94 -5.81 -16.07 -10.22
CA ALA A 94 -4.89 -17.03 -10.84
C ALA A 94 -5.65 -18.17 -11.52
N ARG A 95 -6.63 -18.77 -10.84
CA ARG A 95 -7.48 -19.82 -11.43
C ARG A 95 -8.20 -19.35 -12.69
N HIS A 96 -8.76 -18.15 -12.68
CA HIS A 96 -9.41 -17.59 -13.86
C HIS A 96 -8.42 -17.28 -14.99
N ALA A 97 -7.22 -16.80 -14.65
CA ALA A 97 -6.15 -16.57 -15.62
C ALA A 97 -5.72 -17.89 -16.31
N ASP A 98 -5.60 -18.99 -15.54
CA ASP A 98 -5.28 -20.32 -16.09
C ASP A 98 -6.37 -20.82 -17.04
N THR A 99 -7.64 -20.68 -16.65
CA THR A 99 -8.78 -21.04 -17.51
C THR A 99 -8.76 -20.21 -18.80
N ILE A 100 -8.53 -18.90 -18.70
CA ILE A 100 -8.45 -18.00 -19.87
C ILE A 100 -7.28 -18.43 -20.76
N ALA A 101 -6.10 -18.72 -20.19
CA ALA A 101 -4.93 -19.13 -20.95
C ALA A 101 -5.19 -20.45 -21.71
N PHE A 102 -5.75 -21.45 -21.03
CA PHE A 102 -6.11 -22.74 -21.63
C PHE A 102 -7.12 -22.60 -22.78
N LEU A 103 -8.19 -21.83 -22.57
CA LEU A 103 -9.21 -21.60 -23.60
C LEU A 103 -8.62 -20.79 -24.77
N THR A 104 -7.77 -19.80 -24.49
CA THR A 104 -7.10 -18.99 -25.51
C THR A 104 -6.19 -19.85 -26.38
N SER A 105 -5.35 -20.71 -25.79
CA SER A 105 -4.49 -21.62 -26.57
C SER A 105 -5.31 -22.60 -27.41
N SER A 106 -6.44 -23.08 -26.88
CA SER A 106 -7.33 -23.99 -27.61
C SER A 106 -7.99 -23.29 -28.81
N LEU A 107 -8.48 -22.06 -28.60
CA LEU A 107 -9.06 -21.23 -29.67
C LEU A 107 -8.02 -20.85 -30.72
N GLU A 108 -6.77 -20.61 -30.32
CA GLU A 108 -5.69 -20.32 -31.25
C GLU A 108 -5.41 -21.51 -32.19
N VAL A 109 -5.31 -22.73 -31.65
CA VAL A 109 -5.12 -23.95 -32.45
C VAL A 109 -6.26 -24.11 -33.45
N TRP A 110 -7.50 -23.95 -32.99
CA TRP A 110 -8.69 -24.03 -33.84
C TRP A 110 -8.69 -22.94 -34.94
N HIS A 111 -8.40 -21.69 -34.58
CA HIS A 111 -8.38 -20.58 -35.53
C HIS A 111 -7.28 -20.74 -36.58
N ARG A 112 -6.10 -21.25 -36.21
CA ARG A 112 -5.01 -21.55 -37.16
C ARG A 112 -5.43 -22.66 -38.15
N ALA A 113 -6.09 -23.71 -37.67
CA ALA A 113 -6.63 -24.76 -38.54
C ALA A 113 -7.68 -24.21 -39.52
N ARG A 114 -8.60 -23.35 -39.04
CA ARG A 114 -9.60 -22.72 -39.90
C ARG A 114 -9.00 -21.73 -40.90
N TYR A 115 -7.99 -20.97 -40.48
CA TYR A 115 -7.23 -20.06 -41.34
C TYR A 115 -6.54 -20.81 -42.49
N ALA A 116 -6.05 -22.02 -42.25
CA ALA A 116 -5.45 -22.84 -43.30
C ALA A 116 -6.44 -23.15 -44.44
N LEU A 117 -7.72 -23.33 -44.10
CA LEU A 117 -8.82 -23.63 -45.04
C LEU A 117 -9.33 -22.36 -45.76
N ASP A 118 -9.78 -21.37 -45.00
CA ASP A 118 -10.55 -20.24 -45.55
C ASP A 118 -9.72 -18.96 -45.75
N LYS A 119 -8.48 -18.92 -45.23
CA LYS A 119 -7.59 -17.73 -45.21
C LYS A 119 -8.20 -16.47 -44.57
N LYS A 120 -9.30 -16.61 -43.81
CA LYS A 120 -9.94 -15.52 -43.05
C LYS A 120 -9.18 -15.22 -41.76
N LYS A 121 -8.61 -14.02 -41.65
CA LYS A 121 -7.83 -13.58 -40.47
C LYS A 121 -8.70 -13.25 -39.25
N THR A 122 -9.98 -12.97 -39.47
CA THR A 122 -10.94 -12.54 -38.45
C THR A 122 -12.18 -13.42 -38.53
N ILE A 123 -12.65 -13.90 -37.38
CA ILE A 123 -13.87 -14.70 -37.24
C ILE A 123 -14.71 -14.06 -36.13
N ASP A 124 -15.94 -13.66 -36.47
CA ASP A 124 -16.92 -13.16 -35.52
C ASP A 124 -17.66 -14.34 -34.86
N LEU A 125 -17.71 -14.33 -33.53
CA LEU A 125 -18.43 -15.28 -32.69
C LEU A 125 -19.52 -14.53 -31.91
N PRO A 126 -20.58 -15.21 -31.43
CA PRO A 126 -21.63 -14.54 -30.64
C PRO A 126 -21.12 -13.82 -29.38
N GLY A 127 -20.06 -14.34 -28.76
CA GLY A 127 -19.45 -13.79 -27.55
C GLY A 127 -18.21 -12.92 -27.77
N GLY A 128 -17.78 -12.70 -29.02
CA GLY A 128 -16.56 -11.93 -29.28
C GLY A 128 -15.99 -12.11 -30.69
N ARG A 129 -14.76 -11.62 -30.91
CA ARG A 129 -14.08 -11.69 -32.20
C ARG A 129 -12.70 -12.32 -32.04
N LEU A 130 -12.42 -13.35 -32.83
CA LEU A 130 -11.07 -13.91 -32.97
C LEU A 130 -10.37 -13.21 -34.12
N GLN A 131 -9.14 -12.75 -33.89
CA GLN A 131 -8.32 -12.10 -34.91
C GLN A 131 -6.86 -12.54 -34.78
N ILE A 132 -6.28 -13.07 -35.86
CA ILE A 132 -4.82 -13.21 -35.93
C ILE A 132 -4.21 -11.82 -36.14
N ARG A 133 -3.51 -11.33 -35.13
CA ARG A 133 -2.68 -10.12 -35.22
C ARG A 133 -1.22 -10.51 -35.37
N LYS A 134 -0.47 -9.67 -36.07
CA LYS A 134 0.99 -9.74 -36.09
C LYS A 134 1.47 -9.28 -34.72
N SER A 135 2.29 -10.08 -34.03
CA SER A 135 2.94 -9.63 -32.81
C SER A 135 3.81 -8.42 -33.14
N VAL A 136 3.66 -7.36 -32.34
CA VAL A 136 4.59 -6.23 -32.38
C VAL A 136 5.87 -6.71 -31.71
N GLN A 137 7.02 -6.41 -32.32
CA GLN A 137 8.31 -6.74 -31.72
C GLN A 137 8.50 -5.89 -30.47
N THR A 138 8.60 -6.52 -29.31
CA THR A 138 8.98 -5.85 -28.06
C THR A 138 10.50 -5.82 -27.98
N ILE A 139 11.07 -4.64 -27.81
CA ILE A 139 12.51 -4.46 -27.54
C ILE A 139 12.68 -4.50 -26.02
N GLN A 140 13.47 -5.43 -25.51
CA GLN A 140 13.89 -5.44 -24.11
C GLN A 140 15.22 -4.72 -23.97
N ILE A 141 15.26 -3.69 -23.12
CA ILE A 141 16.49 -2.98 -22.77
C ILE A 141 17.07 -3.65 -21.53
N LEU A 142 18.29 -4.18 -21.65
CA LEU A 142 18.96 -4.93 -20.58
C LEU A 142 19.61 -4.01 -19.53
N ASP A 143 20.16 -2.88 -19.98
CA ASP A 143 20.77 -1.86 -19.12
C ASP A 143 20.27 -0.49 -19.56
N GLU A 144 19.40 0.08 -18.72
CA GLU A 144 18.76 1.37 -18.97
C GLU A 144 19.77 2.53 -18.90
N VAL A 145 20.77 2.45 -18.01
CA VAL A 145 21.74 3.54 -17.81
C VAL A 145 22.70 3.62 -19.00
N ALA A 146 23.23 2.47 -19.43
CA ALA A 146 24.08 2.41 -20.62
C ALA A 146 23.30 2.77 -21.89
N ALA A 147 22.04 2.33 -22.01
CA ALA A 147 21.17 2.68 -23.13
C ALA A 147 20.89 4.20 -23.19
N ILE A 148 20.57 4.83 -22.06
CA ILE A 148 20.35 6.29 -22.00
C ILE A 148 21.63 7.06 -22.34
N ALA A 149 22.79 6.61 -21.87
CA ALA A 149 24.07 7.25 -22.20
C ALA A 149 24.38 7.16 -23.70
N ALA A 150 24.18 6.00 -24.32
CA ALA A 150 24.36 5.81 -25.76
C ALA A 150 23.35 6.62 -26.59
N LEU A 151 22.07 6.65 -26.18
CA LEU A 151 21.01 7.38 -26.87
C LEU A 151 21.11 8.91 -26.73
N LYS A 152 21.79 9.40 -25.68
CA LYS A 152 22.12 10.83 -25.51
C LYS A 152 23.35 11.26 -26.32
N ALA A 153 24.24 10.33 -26.66
CA ALA A 153 25.43 10.60 -27.45
C ALA A 153 25.13 10.81 -28.95
N ASP A 154 24.02 10.22 -29.44
CA ASP A 154 23.57 10.39 -30.81
C ASP A 154 22.44 11.44 -30.91
N GLU A 155 22.66 12.46 -31.74
CA GLU A 155 21.77 13.61 -31.87
C GLU A 155 20.43 13.23 -32.52
N ALA A 156 20.41 12.14 -33.31
CA ALA A 156 19.20 11.63 -33.96
C ALA A 156 18.25 10.90 -33.00
N THR A 157 18.75 10.35 -31.88
CA THR A 157 17.96 9.56 -30.91
C THR A 157 17.55 10.35 -29.67
N ARG A 158 18.00 11.59 -29.55
CA ARG A 158 17.64 12.52 -28.46
C ARG A 158 16.13 12.67 -28.18
N PRO A 159 15.21 12.68 -29.18
CA PRO A 159 13.77 12.78 -28.89
C PRO A 159 13.15 11.52 -28.28
N ILE A 160 13.90 10.41 -28.18
CA ILE A 160 13.41 9.14 -27.59
C ILE A 160 13.49 9.18 -26.04
N VAL A 161 14.36 10.03 -25.48
CA VAL A 161 14.61 10.09 -24.04
C VAL A 161 13.78 11.22 -23.40
N ARG A 162 12.82 10.86 -22.55
CA ARG A 162 12.07 11.82 -21.72
C ARG A 162 12.87 12.12 -20.46
N VAL A 163 13.13 13.39 -20.17
CA VAL A 163 13.75 13.85 -18.92
C VAL A 163 12.65 14.37 -18.00
N GLU A 164 12.52 13.80 -16.81
CA GLU A 164 11.61 14.28 -15.78
C GLU A 164 12.39 15.19 -14.82
N GLU A 165 12.05 16.47 -14.81
CA GLU A 165 12.66 17.47 -13.94
C GLU A 165 11.92 17.47 -12.60
N SER A 166 12.64 17.23 -11.50
CA SER A 166 12.07 17.23 -10.15
C SER A 166 12.85 18.16 -9.22
N ILE A 167 12.13 18.78 -8.28
CA ILE A 167 12.71 19.70 -7.29
C ILE A 167 13.29 18.88 -6.15
N ILE A 168 14.56 19.13 -5.83
CA ILE A 168 15.25 18.45 -4.74
C ILE A 168 14.99 19.22 -3.43
N MET A 169 14.02 18.75 -2.65
CA MET A 169 13.61 19.38 -1.38
C MET A 169 14.73 19.50 -0.33
N SER A 170 15.74 18.63 -0.37
CA SER A 170 16.90 18.73 0.54
C SER A 170 17.80 19.90 0.20
N ALA A 171 18.06 20.16 -1.09
CA ALA A 171 18.82 21.32 -1.55
C ALA A 171 18.05 22.62 -1.23
N LEU A 172 16.73 22.60 -1.39
CA LEU A 172 15.86 23.72 -1.04
C LEU A 172 15.88 24.05 0.46
N LYS A 173 15.82 23.04 1.34
CA LYS A 173 15.94 23.24 2.80
C LYS A 173 17.33 23.72 3.21
N ALA A 174 18.38 23.28 2.52
CA ALA A 174 19.74 23.74 2.75
C ALA A 174 19.94 25.22 2.34
N ALA A 175 19.41 25.61 1.18
CA ALA A 175 19.42 27.00 0.72
C ALA A 175 18.63 27.93 1.66
N LEU A 176 17.53 27.46 2.24
CA LEU A 176 16.76 28.18 3.25
C LEU A 176 17.55 28.35 4.57
N ALA A 177 18.30 27.32 4.98
CA ALA A 177 19.14 27.39 6.18
C ALA A 177 20.40 28.27 5.99
N GLN A 178 20.89 28.39 4.75
CA GLN A 178 22.05 29.21 4.38
C GLN A 178 21.68 30.67 4.03
N GLY A 179 20.39 31.01 3.99
CA GLY A 179 19.90 32.37 3.76
C GLY A 179 19.88 32.83 2.30
N GLU A 180 20.10 31.93 1.33
CA GLU A 180 19.96 32.23 -0.11
C GLU A 180 18.49 32.27 -0.57
N ALA A 181 17.58 31.71 0.23
CA ALA A 181 16.14 31.88 0.10
C ALA A 181 15.60 32.61 1.35
N VAL A 182 14.84 33.69 1.17
CA VAL A 182 14.34 34.53 2.26
C VAL A 182 12.85 34.27 2.45
N LEU A 183 12.47 33.79 3.64
CA LEU A 183 11.07 33.75 4.09
C LEU A 183 10.59 35.20 4.25
N GLY A 184 9.52 35.60 3.57
CA GLY A 184 8.94 36.92 3.78
C GLY A 184 7.85 36.86 4.83
N GLU A 185 7.83 37.86 5.69
CA GLU A 185 6.68 38.11 6.55
C GLU A 185 5.61 38.83 5.72
N GLU A 186 4.45 38.21 5.56
CA GLU A 186 3.26 38.93 5.13
C GLU A 186 2.51 39.41 6.38
N GLY A 187 2.16 40.69 6.39
CA GLY A 187 1.56 41.37 7.53
C GLY A 187 0.24 40.74 7.95
N ALA A 188 0.19 40.31 9.21
CA ALA A 188 -0.86 40.47 10.23
C ALA A 188 -2.38 40.48 9.89
N GLU A 189 -2.85 40.17 8.68
CA GLU A 189 -4.30 40.16 8.33
C GLU A 189 -4.81 38.81 7.78
N SER A 190 -4.03 37.72 7.90
CA SER A 190 -4.51 36.36 7.60
C SER A 190 -4.86 35.61 8.89
N GLU A 191 -6.11 35.13 8.99
CA GLU A 191 -6.67 34.37 10.13
C GLU A 191 -6.02 33.00 10.39
N THR A 192 -4.91 32.67 9.73
CA THR A 192 -4.08 31.50 10.04
C THR A 192 -2.62 31.91 10.21
N PRO A 193 -2.01 31.71 11.40
CA PRO A 193 -0.60 32.04 11.60
C PRO A 193 0.27 31.00 10.88
N GLY A 194 0.70 31.33 9.67
CA GLY A 194 1.69 30.57 8.90
C GLY A 194 2.65 31.53 8.20
N MET A 195 3.96 31.22 8.23
CA MET A 195 4.96 31.99 7.49
C MET A 195 4.99 31.51 6.04
N VAL A 196 5.07 32.42 5.08
CA VAL A 196 5.15 32.11 3.64
C VAL A 196 6.61 32.14 3.18
N ALA A 197 7.04 31.14 2.42
CA ALA A 197 8.40 31.09 1.90
C ALA A 197 8.50 31.76 0.52
N HIS A 198 9.45 32.68 0.33
CA HIS A 198 9.76 33.26 -0.98
C HIS A 198 11.16 32.84 -1.46
N LEU A 199 11.31 32.65 -2.77
CA LEU A 199 12.61 32.46 -3.42
C LEU A 199 12.91 33.72 -4.23
N THR A 200 13.89 34.52 -3.82
CA THR A 200 14.31 35.73 -4.54
C THR A 200 15.56 35.44 -5.36
N THR A 201 15.39 35.03 -6.61
CA THR A 201 16.52 35.01 -7.58
C THR A 201 16.43 36.10 -8.65
N THR A 202 15.28 36.76 -8.81
CA THR A 202 15.09 37.79 -9.87
C THR A 202 14.16 38.96 -9.50
N GLY A 203 13.79 39.13 -8.23
CA GLY A 203 13.02 40.29 -7.77
C GLY A 203 11.52 40.24 -8.07
N GLU A 204 10.99 39.13 -8.58
CA GLU A 204 9.56 38.88 -8.72
C GLU A 204 9.09 37.90 -7.64
N ARG A 205 8.03 38.27 -6.91
CA ARG A 205 7.49 37.53 -5.76
C ARG A 205 6.54 36.46 -6.26
N VAL A 206 6.86 35.19 -6.00
CA VAL A 206 5.98 34.05 -6.30
C VAL A 206 5.75 33.26 -5.02
N ASP A 207 4.49 33.17 -4.58
CA ASP A 207 4.09 32.45 -3.38
C ASP A 207 3.78 31.00 -3.75
N TRP A 208 4.59 30.05 -3.28
CA TRP A 208 4.46 28.64 -3.67
C TRP A 208 4.42 27.65 -2.50
N ALA A 209 4.60 28.09 -1.24
CA ALA A 209 4.49 27.22 -0.06
C ALA A 209 4.17 27.97 1.26
N ILE A 210 3.40 27.31 2.14
CA ILE A 210 3.07 27.73 3.50
C ILE A 210 3.90 26.89 4.49
N TRP A 211 4.55 27.53 5.45
CA TRP A 211 5.32 26.90 6.53
C TRP A 211 4.60 27.06 7.88
N THR A 212 4.35 25.94 8.55
CA THR A 212 3.73 25.90 9.88
C THR A 212 4.78 25.46 10.92
N PRO A 213 5.01 26.22 12.00
CA PRO A 213 5.95 25.85 13.05
C PRO A 213 5.46 24.61 13.83
N PRO A 214 6.37 23.76 14.34
CA PRO A 214 5.99 22.61 15.15
C PRO A 214 5.46 23.08 16.52
N GLY A 215 4.21 22.73 16.84
CA GLY A 215 3.64 22.97 18.18
C GLY A 215 4.18 22.01 19.24
N ASP A 216 4.23 22.48 20.50
CA ASP A 216 4.60 21.64 21.65
C ASP A 216 3.53 20.57 21.88
N SER A 217 3.92 19.30 21.84
CA SER A 217 3.04 18.16 22.11
C SER A 217 3.59 17.32 23.25
N VAL A 218 2.75 17.05 24.25
CA VAL A 218 3.07 16.09 25.32
C VAL A 218 2.93 14.69 24.74
N LYS A 219 4.03 13.95 24.67
CA LYS A 219 4.04 12.56 24.23
C LYS A 219 3.91 11.65 25.44
N PHE A 220 2.74 11.05 25.63
CA PHE A 220 2.59 9.94 26.58
C PHE A 220 3.28 8.70 25.99
N ALA A 221 4.16 8.08 26.76
CA ALA A 221 4.80 6.83 26.40
C ALA A 221 4.24 5.74 27.33
N SER A 222 3.22 5.03 26.85
CA SER A 222 2.65 3.89 27.56
C SER A 222 3.72 2.84 27.89
N ALA A 223 3.52 2.14 29.01
CA ALA A 223 4.43 1.07 29.40
C ALA A 223 4.41 -0.08 28.37
N SER A 224 3.23 -0.36 27.79
CA SER A 224 3.01 -1.36 26.75
C SER A 224 3.77 -1.02 25.45
N ALA A 225 3.69 0.22 24.94
CA ALA A 225 4.44 0.62 23.74
C ALA A 225 5.95 0.59 23.95
N LYS A 226 6.42 0.83 25.18
CA LYS A 226 7.85 0.74 25.54
C LYS A 226 8.33 -0.71 25.55
N ALA A 227 7.49 -1.64 26.04
CA ALA A 227 7.76 -3.08 25.99
C ALA A 227 7.76 -3.61 24.54
N ALA A 228 6.79 -3.22 23.70
CA ALA A 228 6.72 -3.61 22.30
C ALA A 228 7.91 -3.11 21.46
N LYS A 229 8.39 -1.88 21.70
CA LYS A 229 9.61 -1.37 21.04
C LYS A 229 10.88 -2.10 21.48
N SER A 230 10.95 -2.49 22.75
CA SER A 230 12.07 -3.28 23.29
C SER A 230 12.13 -4.68 22.67
N SER A 231 10.99 -5.38 22.58
CA SER A 231 10.91 -6.71 21.99
C SER A 231 11.19 -6.68 20.48
N ALA A 232 10.63 -5.71 19.74
CA ALA A 232 10.88 -5.54 18.31
C ALA A 232 12.36 -5.22 18.01
N LYS A 233 13.02 -4.41 18.85
CA LYS A 233 14.45 -4.10 18.72
C LYS A 233 15.32 -5.34 19.00
N THR A 234 14.91 -6.19 19.94
CA THR A 234 15.62 -7.44 20.27
C THR A 234 15.44 -8.48 19.16
N ALA A 235 14.24 -8.64 18.62
CA ALA A 235 13.96 -9.51 17.47
C ALA A 235 14.73 -9.07 16.21
N LYS A 236 14.79 -7.75 15.92
CA LYS A 236 15.57 -7.22 14.80
C LYS A 236 17.09 -7.41 14.98
N LYS A 237 17.59 -7.34 16.22
CA LYS A 237 19.00 -7.62 16.52
C LYS A 237 19.33 -9.10 16.33
N ALA A 238 18.44 -10.01 16.75
CA ALA A 238 18.60 -11.46 16.57
C ALA A 238 18.54 -11.89 15.09
N ALA A 239 17.61 -11.33 14.30
CA ALA A 239 17.54 -11.58 12.86
C ALA A 239 18.78 -11.08 12.12
N LYS A 240 19.37 -9.96 12.56
CA LYS A 240 20.60 -9.41 11.96
C LYS A 240 21.84 -10.25 12.30
N SER A 241 21.90 -10.90 13.46
CA SER A 241 23.01 -11.81 13.78
C SER A 241 22.89 -13.18 13.10
N ALA A 242 21.68 -13.64 12.78
CA ALA A 242 21.47 -14.92 12.10
C ALA A 242 21.76 -14.87 10.58
N GLY A 243 21.74 -13.69 9.97
CA GLY A 243 22.04 -13.49 8.55
C GLY A 243 23.50 -13.14 8.24
N ALA A 244 24.41 -13.25 9.20
CA ALA A 244 25.83 -12.88 9.03
C ALA A 244 26.77 -14.08 8.84
N ASP A 245 26.28 -15.32 8.93
CA ASP A 245 27.09 -16.54 8.86
C ASP A 245 26.97 -17.33 7.53
N ASP A 246 26.21 -16.83 6.54
CA ASP A 246 25.97 -17.50 5.24
C ASP A 246 26.73 -16.86 4.05
N GLU A 247 27.82 -16.13 4.32
CA GLU A 247 28.68 -15.51 3.28
C GLU A 247 30.15 -16.00 3.36
N GLU A 248 30.36 -17.25 3.80
CA GLU A 248 31.61 -18.00 3.58
C GLU A 248 31.30 -19.49 3.28
N ALA A 249 30.84 -19.74 2.05
CA ALA A 249 30.90 -21.06 1.41
C ALA A 249 30.94 -20.92 -0.12
#